data_AF-A0A8T3RFF0-F1
#
_entry.id   AF-A0A8T3RFF0-F1
#
_cell.length_a   1.000
_cell.length_b   1.000
_cell.length_c   1.000
_cell.angle_alpha   90.00
_cell.angle_beta   90.00
_cell.angle_gamma   90.00
#
_symmetry.space_group_name_H-M   'P 1'
#
loop_
_entity.id
_entity.type
_entity.pdbx_description
1 polymer ?
#
loop_
_entity_poly.entity_id
_entity_poly.type
_entity_poly.pdbx_seq_one_letter_code
_entity_poly.pdbx_strand_id
1 'polypeptide(L)'
;MDGLLLALAAALALLAVGVGIGSQAFPRVAPAAPFETVAFEQVPPGVDASGRLIAHTWGTEIQLIVSGLEAGQAYRATFFAEDGREVPGGTFLGVAGPMVCNLNAAILRPDVTHLRIATEEGLTVLEAEIETPFGLTARTAGPVADSACGALEGVAILA
;
A
#
# COMPACT_ATOMS: atom_id res chain seq x y z
N MET A 1 -12.71 -17.75 61.03
CA MET A 1 -12.34 -16.68 60.08
C MET A 1 -11.07 -17.04 59.31
N ASP A 2 -10.19 -17.88 59.87
CA ASP A 2 -8.87 -18.21 59.30
C ASP A 2 -8.95 -19.09 58.03
N GLY A 3 -9.90 -20.02 57.96
CA GLY A 3 -10.08 -20.88 56.79
C GLY A 3 -10.55 -20.13 55.53
N LEU A 4 -11.35 -19.08 55.69
CA LEU A 4 -11.84 -18.25 54.57
C LEU A 4 -10.71 -17.36 54.02
N LEU A 5 -9.88 -16.80 54.91
CA LEU A 5 -8.71 -16.01 54.53
C LEU A 5 -7.67 -16.83 53.77
N LEU A 6 -7.40 -18.06 54.22
CA LEU A 6 -6.48 -18.99 53.55
C LEU A 6 -6.98 -19.41 52.16
N ALA A 7 -8.28 -19.70 52.03
CA ALA A 7 -8.88 -20.06 50.74
C ALA A 7 -8.81 -18.91 49.74
N LEU A 8 -9.08 -17.68 50.18
CA LEU A 8 -9.02 -16.48 49.34
C LEU A 8 -7.58 -16.22 48.86
N ALA A 9 -6.60 -16.35 49.75
CA ALA A 9 -5.19 -16.16 49.42
C ALA A 9 -4.70 -17.19 48.39
N ALA A 10 -5.08 -18.46 48.54
CA ALA A 10 -4.74 -19.52 47.60
C ALA A 10 -5.37 -19.28 46.22
N ALA A 11 -6.64 -18.88 46.17
CA ALA A 11 -7.32 -18.57 44.93
C ALA A 11 -6.66 -17.41 44.17
N LEU A 12 -6.30 -16.33 44.88
CA LEU A 12 -5.61 -15.18 44.29
C LEU A 12 -4.21 -15.54 43.79
N ALA A 13 -3.46 -16.38 44.53
CA ALA A 13 -2.15 -16.85 44.10
C ALA A 13 -2.24 -17.68 42.81
N LEU A 14 -3.22 -18.59 42.71
CA LEU A 14 -3.45 -19.38 41.51
C LEU A 14 -3.86 -18.52 40.31
N LEU A 15 -4.69 -17.49 40.54
CA LEU A 15 -5.09 -16.54 39.51
C LEU A 15 -3.90 -15.72 39.02
N ALA A 16 -3.06 -15.22 39.93
CA ALA A 16 -1.87 -14.45 39.59
C ALA A 16 -0.85 -15.29 38.79
N VAL A 17 -0.65 -16.56 39.20
CA VAL A 17 0.22 -17.50 38.47
C VAL A 17 -0.36 -17.84 37.11
N GLY A 18 -1.67 -18.11 37.02
CA GLY A 18 -2.35 -18.40 35.76
C GLY A 18 -2.30 -17.23 34.77
N VAL A 19 -2.54 -16.00 35.23
CA VAL A 19 -2.40 -14.78 34.42
C VAL A 19 -0.96 -14.54 34.01
N GLY A 20 0.00 -14.71 34.94
CA GLY A 20 1.42 -14.56 34.67
C GLY A 20 1.90 -15.52 33.57
N ILE A 21 1.62 -16.82 33.72
CA ILE A 21 2.00 -17.86 32.75
C ILE A 21 1.26 -17.66 31.43
N GLY A 22 -0.06 -17.43 31.47
CA GLY A 22 -0.86 -17.21 30.27
C GLY A 22 -0.37 -16.02 29.46
N SER A 23 -0.06 -14.89 30.11
CA SER A 23 0.39 -13.67 29.44
C SER A 23 1.73 -13.80 28.70
N GLN A 24 2.58 -14.74 29.12
CA GLN A 24 3.88 -15.01 28.50
C GLN A 24 3.79 -16.12 27.44
N ALA A 25 2.82 -17.03 27.58
CA ALA A 25 2.62 -18.16 26.69
C ALA A 25 1.86 -17.81 25.40
N PHE A 26 1.12 -16.69 25.38
CA PHE A 26 0.48 -16.18 24.17
C PHE A 26 1.34 -15.07 23.56
N PRO A 27 1.92 -15.28 22.36
CA PRO A 27 2.55 -14.21 21.61
C PRO A 27 1.53 -13.08 21.43
N ARG A 28 1.86 -11.87 21.90
CA ARG A 28 1.08 -10.69 21.56
C ARG A 28 1.30 -10.42 20.08
N VAL A 29 0.40 -10.91 19.23
CA VAL A 29 0.37 -10.51 17.82
C VAL A 29 0.02 -9.02 17.84
N ALA A 30 1.01 -8.17 17.55
CA ALA A 30 0.72 -6.77 17.30
C ALA A 30 -0.28 -6.71 16.14
N PRO A 31 -1.34 -5.89 16.21
CA PRO A 31 -2.20 -5.66 15.06
C PRO A 31 -1.32 -5.28 13.87
N ALA A 32 -1.59 -5.84 12.70
CA ALA A 32 -0.93 -5.40 11.48
C ALA A 32 -1.08 -3.88 11.35
N ALA A 33 0.00 -3.19 10.98
CA ALA A 33 -0.08 -1.75 10.72
C ALA A 33 -1.15 -1.51 9.64
N PRO A 34 -2.02 -0.49 9.78
CA PRO A 34 -3.09 -0.24 8.83
C PRO A 34 -2.59 0.36 7.50
N PHE A 35 -1.30 0.24 7.24
CA PHE A 35 -0.61 0.81 6.09
C PHE A 35 0.56 -0.08 5.67
N GLU A 36 0.95 0.08 4.42
CA GLU A 36 2.12 -0.56 3.82
C GLU A 36 3.17 0.49 3.51
N THR A 37 4.42 0.26 3.90
CA THR A 37 5.52 1.18 3.60
C THR A 37 5.91 1.09 2.13
N VAL A 38 6.12 2.25 1.50
CA VAL A 38 6.63 2.35 0.14
C VAL A 38 8.14 2.56 0.18
N ALA A 39 8.88 1.72 -0.55
CA ALA A 39 10.30 1.90 -0.79
C ALA A 39 10.48 2.59 -2.15
N PHE A 40 10.96 3.84 -2.14
CA PHE A 40 11.29 4.54 -3.37
C PHE A 40 12.65 4.10 -3.90
N GLU A 41 12.70 3.84 -5.19
CA GLU A 41 13.91 3.48 -5.93
C GLU A 41 14.56 4.73 -6.52
N GLN A 42 15.89 4.69 -6.63
CA GLN A 42 16.67 5.69 -7.39
C GLN A 42 16.36 7.16 -7.01
N VAL A 43 16.15 7.45 -5.72
CA VAL A 43 15.83 8.81 -5.25
C VAL A 43 16.93 9.81 -5.66
N PRO A 44 16.61 10.94 -6.32
CA PRO A 44 17.60 11.91 -6.77
C PRO A 44 18.41 12.51 -5.61
N PRO A 45 19.68 12.89 -5.85
CA PRO A 45 20.49 13.55 -4.83
C PRO A 45 19.82 14.82 -4.30
N GLY A 46 19.75 14.97 -2.98
CA GLY A 46 19.12 16.11 -2.32
C GLY A 46 17.61 15.99 -2.12
N VAL A 47 16.97 14.94 -2.64
CA VAL A 47 15.57 14.59 -2.34
C VAL A 47 15.54 13.56 -1.23
N ASP A 48 14.65 13.77 -0.25
CA ASP A 48 14.30 12.77 0.76
C ASP A 48 12.82 12.46 0.66
N ALA A 49 12.46 11.18 0.60
CA ALA A 49 11.10 10.74 0.38
C ALA A 49 10.78 9.47 1.16
N SER A 50 9.60 9.45 1.79
CA SER A 50 9.02 8.26 2.39
C SER A 50 7.53 8.20 2.10
N GLY A 51 6.99 6.99 1.99
CA GLY A 51 5.61 6.79 1.58
C GLY A 51 4.93 5.68 2.37
N ARG A 52 3.62 5.79 2.54
CA ARG A 52 2.76 4.74 3.08
C ARG A 52 1.49 4.61 2.26
N LEU A 53 1.17 3.40 1.83
CA LEU A 53 -0.10 3.09 1.19
C LEU A 53 -1.16 2.75 2.22
N ILE A 54 -2.35 3.30 2.03
CA ILE A 54 -3.54 3.01 2.82
C ILE A 54 -4.61 2.50 1.85
N ALA A 55 -5.09 1.28 2.12
CA ALA A 55 -6.16 0.69 1.34
C ALA A 55 -7.51 1.24 1.84
N HIS A 56 -8.28 1.81 0.92
CA HIS A 56 -9.66 2.23 1.15
C HIS A 56 -10.62 1.37 0.33
N THR A 57 -11.90 1.37 0.70
CA THR A 57 -12.93 0.66 -0.08
C THR A 57 -13.24 1.33 -1.43
N TRP A 58 -12.80 2.57 -1.61
CA TRP A 58 -12.97 3.38 -2.82
C TRP A 58 -11.68 3.58 -3.62
N GLY A 59 -10.54 3.06 -3.15
CA GLY A 59 -9.27 3.26 -3.82
C GLY A 59 -8.05 3.07 -2.93
N THR A 60 -6.92 3.63 -3.37
CA THR A 60 -5.64 3.57 -2.66
C THR A 60 -5.14 4.98 -2.43
N GLU A 61 -4.72 5.24 -1.20
CA GLU A 61 -4.08 6.50 -0.82
C GLU A 61 -2.59 6.29 -0.62
N ILE A 62 -1.77 7.22 -1.11
CA ILE A 62 -0.38 7.41 -0.69
C ILE A 62 -0.31 8.59 0.28
N GLN A 63 0.18 8.33 1.49
CA GLN A 63 0.71 9.37 2.36
C GLN A 63 2.20 9.52 2.06
N LEU A 64 2.54 10.55 1.30
CA LEU A 64 3.90 10.90 0.89
C LEU A 64 4.47 11.98 1.79
N ILE A 65 5.64 11.73 2.37
CA ILE A 65 6.47 12.75 3.01
C ILE A 65 7.67 12.98 2.12
N VAL A 66 7.85 14.20 1.62
CA VAL A 66 8.92 14.51 0.68
C VAL A 66 9.54 15.88 0.93
N SER A 67 10.84 16.01 0.73
CA SER A 67 11.58 17.28 0.77
C SER A 67 12.66 17.32 -0.33
N GLY A 68 13.17 18.51 -0.63
CA GLY A 68 14.22 18.70 -1.65
C GLY A 68 13.70 18.80 -3.09
N LEU A 69 12.38 18.88 -3.27
CA LEU A 69 11.77 19.17 -4.57
C LEU A 69 11.91 20.65 -4.95
N GLU A 70 11.84 20.94 -6.24
CA GLU A 70 11.92 22.30 -6.75
C GLU A 70 10.69 23.11 -6.35
N ALA A 71 10.91 24.27 -5.72
CA ALA A 71 9.82 25.11 -5.23
C ALA A 71 9.03 25.72 -6.40
N GLY A 72 7.71 25.57 -6.38
CA GLY A 72 6.82 26.06 -7.44
C GLY A 72 6.65 25.10 -8.63
N GLN A 73 7.45 24.03 -8.72
CA GLN A 73 7.25 22.98 -9.71
C GLN A 73 6.03 22.13 -9.34
N ALA A 74 5.18 21.83 -10.33
CA ALA A 74 4.06 20.90 -10.18
C ALA A 74 4.52 19.45 -10.39
N TYR A 75 4.05 18.59 -9.49
CA TYR A 75 4.28 17.15 -9.49
C TYR A 75 2.96 16.39 -9.50
N ARG A 76 2.94 15.24 -10.15
CA ARG A 76 1.81 14.33 -10.25
C ARG A 76 2.18 12.98 -9.65
N ALA A 77 1.30 12.46 -8.80
CA ALA A 77 1.33 11.07 -8.40
C ALA A 77 0.45 10.24 -9.33
N THR A 78 1.01 9.16 -9.88
CA THR A 78 0.32 8.23 -10.76
C THR A 78 0.54 6.82 -10.24
N PHE A 79 -0.56 6.08 -10.06
CA PHE A 79 -0.56 4.67 -9.72
C PHE A 79 -0.72 3.87 -11.01
N PHE A 80 -0.05 2.74 -11.10
CA PHE A 80 -0.13 1.85 -12.25
C PHE A 80 -0.72 0.51 -11.81
N ALA A 81 -1.57 -0.04 -12.69
CA ALA A 81 -2.08 -1.39 -12.56
C ALA A 81 -1.19 -2.39 -13.33
N GLU A 82 -1.44 -3.68 -13.12
CA GLU A 82 -0.71 -4.77 -13.80
C GLU A 82 -0.84 -4.72 -15.33
N ASP A 83 -1.97 -4.25 -15.84
CA ASP A 83 -2.22 -4.03 -17.28
C ASP A 83 -1.52 -2.77 -17.85
N GLY A 84 -0.72 -2.08 -17.02
CA GLY A 84 -0.04 -0.83 -17.36
C GLY A 84 -0.92 0.40 -17.35
N ARG A 85 -2.20 0.29 -16.97
CA ARG A 85 -3.12 1.43 -16.91
C ARG A 85 -2.70 2.41 -15.84
N GLU A 86 -2.60 3.67 -16.25
CA GLU A 86 -2.33 4.80 -15.37
C GLU A 86 -3.61 5.24 -14.64
N VAL A 87 -3.53 5.43 -13.33
CA VAL A 87 -4.60 5.95 -12.48
C VAL A 87 -4.07 7.16 -11.73
N PRO A 88 -4.54 8.38 -12.04
CA PRO A 88 -4.08 9.59 -11.36
C PRO A 88 -4.40 9.56 -9.86
N GLY A 89 -3.39 9.84 -9.04
CA GLY A 89 -3.51 9.98 -7.57
C GLY A 89 -3.64 11.42 -7.10
N GLY A 90 -3.32 12.39 -7.96
CA GLY A 90 -3.42 13.82 -7.68
C GLY A 90 -2.15 14.57 -8.03
N THR A 91 -2.14 15.86 -7.72
CA THR A 91 -1.03 16.78 -8.01
C THR A 91 -0.72 17.65 -6.80
N PHE A 92 0.54 18.04 -6.65
CA PHE A 92 1.00 18.95 -5.60
C PHE A 92 2.13 19.84 -6.12
N LEU A 93 2.39 20.95 -5.41
CA LEU A 93 3.47 21.88 -5.74
C LEU A 93 4.63 21.68 -4.78
N GLY A 94 5.86 21.63 -5.31
CA GLY A 94 7.07 21.65 -4.50
C GLY A 94 7.20 22.92 -3.67
N VAL A 95 7.78 22.80 -2.48
CA VAL A 95 8.13 23.92 -1.60
C VAL A 95 9.54 23.71 -1.03
N ALA A 96 10.16 24.77 -0.50
CA ALA A 96 11.53 24.73 0.01
C ALA A 96 11.74 23.87 1.28
N GLY A 97 10.68 23.26 1.82
CA GLY A 97 10.69 22.49 3.05
C GLY A 97 9.97 21.14 2.90
N PRO A 98 9.90 20.34 3.98
CA PRO A 98 9.20 19.07 3.96
C PRO A 98 7.70 19.26 3.75
N MET A 99 7.12 18.38 2.96
CA MET A 99 5.69 18.32 2.67
C MET A 99 5.12 16.99 3.08
N VAL A 100 3.87 16.99 3.50
CA VAL A 100 3.06 15.79 3.72
C VAL A 100 1.87 15.87 2.78
N CYS A 101 1.84 14.96 1.80
CA CYS A 101 0.82 14.91 0.76
C CYS A 101 0.02 13.62 0.93
N ASN A 102 -1.29 13.74 1.11
CA ASN A 102 -2.21 12.60 1.06
C ASN A 102 -2.89 12.63 -0.30
N LEU A 103 -2.59 11.66 -1.15
CA LEU A 103 -3.04 11.60 -2.55
C LEU A 103 -3.76 10.28 -2.78
N ASN A 104 -4.93 10.32 -3.41
CA ASN A 104 -5.79 9.16 -3.58
C ASN A 104 -6.06 8.87 -5.06
N ALA A 105 -5.95 7.60 -5.43
CA ALA A 105 -6.29 7.11 -6.76
C ALA A 105 -7.48 6.14 -6.68
N ALA A 106 -8.35 6.19 -7.69
CA ALA A 106 -9.52 5.30 -7.82
C ALA A 106 -9.11 3.90 -8.34
N ILE A 107 -8.20 3.26 -7.63
CA ILE A 107 -7.70 1.89 -7.86
C ILE A 107 -7.55 1.18 -6.52
N LEU A 108 -8.01 -0.06 -6.43
CA LEU A 108 -7.91 -0.83 -5.18
C LEU A 108 -6.47 -1.26 -4.94
N ARG A 109 -6.07 -1.33 -3.66
CA ARG A 109 -4.68 -1.64 -3.30
C ARG A 109 -4.15 -2.92 -3.96
N PRO A 110 -4.88 -4.05 -4.00
CA PRO A 110 -4.38 -5.27 -4.64
C PRO A 110 -4.02 -5.15 -6.12
N ASP A 111 -4.58 -4.15 -6.81
CA ASP A 111 -4.38 -3.92 -8.24
C ASP A 111 -3.24 -2.93 -8.54
N VAL A 112 -2.67 -2.28 -7.51
CA VAL A 112 -1.54 -1.36 -7.66
C VAL A 112 -0.24 -2.15 -7.70
N THR A 113 0.50 -2.02 -8.80
CA THR A 113 1.82 -2.63 -8.99
C THR A 113 2.96 -1.62 -8.88
N HIS A 114 2.68 -0.34 -9.15
CA HIS A 114 3.73 0.67 -9.24
C HIS A 114 3.17 2.06 -8.90
N LEU A 115 4.00 2.90 -8.24
CA LEU A 115 3.76 4.32 -8.00
C LEU A 115 4.86 5.18 -8.64
N ARG A 116 4.48 6.20 -9.40
CA ARG A 116 5.37 7.23 -9.94
C ARG A 116 5.00 8.61 -9.45
N ILE A 117 6.00 9.40 -9.06
CA ILE A 117 5.92 10.85 -8.93
C ILE A 117 6.72 11.48 -10.08
N ALA A 118 6.06 12.28 -10.91
CA ALA A 118 6.70 12.94 -12.05
C ALA A 118 6.34 14.42 -12.13
N THR A 119 7.14 15.22 -12.84
CA THR A 119 6.79 16.61 -13.18
C THR A 119 5.65 16.64 -14.20
N GLU A 120 5.10 17.83 -14.48
CA GLU A 120 4.08 17.97 -15.53
C GLU A 120 4.60 17.62 -16.93
N GLU A 121 5.90 17.78 -17.17
CA GLU A 121 6.59 17.39 -18.41
C GLU A 121 6.81 15.87 -18.51
N GLY A 122 6.43 15.10 -17.49
CA GLY A 122 6.55 13.65 -17.44
C GLY A 122 7.92 13.15 -16.97
N LEU A 123 8.78 14.02 -16.42
CA LEU A 123 10.06 13.60 -15.86
C LEU A 123 9.82 12.89 -14.52
N THR A 124 10.13 11.58 -14.47
CA THR A 124 10.08 10.80 -13.23
C THR A 124 11.09 11.33 -12.21
N VAL A 125 10.63 11.56 -10.98
CA VAL A 125 11.44 12.02 -9.85
C VAL A 125 11.49 10.97 -8.75
N LEU A 126 10.37 10.30 -8.48
CA LEU A 126 10.32 9.16 -7.57
C LEU A 126 9.56 8.03 -8.24
N GLU A 127 10.00 6.82 -7.98
CA GLU A 127 9.43 5.60 -8.54
C GLU A 127 9.48 4.52 -7.46
N ALA A 128 8.44 3.69 -7.38
CA ALA A 128 8.39 2.58 -6.44
C ALA A 128 7.63 1.41 -7.04
N GLU A 129 8.25 0.23 -7.00
CA GLU A 129 7.56 -1.04 -7.22
C GLU A 129 6.78 -1.41 -5.96
N ILE A 130 5.56 -1.90 -6.17
CA ILE A 130 4.60 -2.16 -5.11
C ILE A 130 4.20 -3.63 -5.21
N GLU A 131 4.62 -4.42 -4.22
CA GLU A 131 4.33 -5.86 -4.20
C GLU A 131 2.82 -6.09 -4.12
N THR A 132 2.29 -6.86 -5.07
CA THR A 132 0.88 -7.29 -4.99
C THR A 132 0.77 -8.51 -4.07
N PRO A 133 -0.23 -8.57 -3.18
CA PRO A 133 -0.37 -9.65 -2.20
C PRO A 133 -0.60 -11.04 -2.83
N PHE A 134 -0.82 -11.13 -4.15
CA PHE A 134 -0.99 -12.39 -4.86
C PHE A 134 0.24 -12.87 -5.64
N GLY A 135 1.37 -12.15 -5.58
CA GLY A 135 2.70 -12.70 -5.90
C GLY A 135 2.82 -13.40 -7.26
N LEU A 136 2.07 -12.97 -8.27
CA LEU A 136 2.36 -13.34 -9.65
C LEU A 136 3.53 -12.48 -10.10
N THR A 137 4.73 -12.88 -9.70
CA THR A 137 5.97 -12.42 -10.33
C THR A 137 5.82 -12.70 -11.83
N ALA A 138 5.82 -11.63 -12.61
CA ALA A 138 5.77 -11.65 -14.07
C ALA A 138 6.92 -12.50 -14.63
N ARG A 139 6.69 -13.81 -14.77
CA ARG A 139 7.49 -14.66 -15.63
C ARG A 139 7.07 -14.34 -17.06
N THR A 140 7.77 -13.39 -17.67
CA THR A 140 7.89 -13.19 -19.13
C THR A 140 6.67 -13.65 -19.93
N ALA A 141 5.62 -12.84 -19.97
CA ALA A 141 4.60 -12.99 -21.00
C ALA A 141 5.21 -12.47 -22.31
N GLY A 142 5.51 -13.40 -23.24
CA GLY A 142 5.67 -13.06 -24.65
C GLY A 142 4.39 -12.41 -25.21
N PRO A 143 4.40 -11.93 -26.46
CA PRO A 143 3.30 -11.14 -27.00
C PRO A 143 1.99 -11.93 -26.94
N VAL A 144 1.07 -11.49 -26.09
CA VAL A 144 -0.28 -12.03 -26.03
C VAL A 144 -1.03 -11.40 -27.21
N ALA A 145 -1.38 -12.25 -28.17
CA ALA A 145 -2.18 -11.89 -29.32
C ALA A 145 -3.54 -11.33 -28.88
N ASP A 146 -3.96 -10.27 -29.56
CA ASP A 146 -5.29 -9.66 -29.50
C ASP A 146 -6.41 -10.69 -29.32
N SER A 147 -7.23 -10.50 -28.29
CA SER A 147 -8.59 -11.03 -28.26
C SER A 147 -9.53 -9.86 -28.03
N ALA A 148 -9.91 -9.26 -29.16
CA ALA A 148 -10.92 -8.23 -29.23
C ALA A 148 -12.27 -8.74 -28.69
N CYS A 149 -12.87 -7.94 -27.81
CA CYS A 149 -14.30 -7.96 -27.55
C CYS A 149 -15.00 -7.39 -28.81
N GLY A 150 -15.77 -8.22 -29.53
CA GLY A 150 -16.49 -7.76 -30.72
C GLY A 150 -17.43 -8.79 -31.37
N ALA A 151 -18.73 -8.54 -31.19
CA ALA A 151 -19.88 -8.92 -32.03
C ALA A 151 -20.26 -10.41 -32.16
N LEU A 152 -21.28 -10.78 -31.37
CA LEU A 152 -22.31 -11.72 -31.78
C LEU A 152 -23.07 -11.12 -32.98
N GLU A 153 -22.81 -11.56 -34.21
CA GLU A 153 -23.80 -11.53 -35.30
C GLU A 153 -23.61 -12.72 -36.24
N GLY A 154 -24.72 -13.40 -36.57
CA GLY A 154 -24.83 -14.19 -37.80
C GLY A 154 -24.66 -15.70 -37.67
N VAL A 155 -25.68 -16.38 -37.17
CA VAL A 155 -25.98 -17.77 -37.57
C VAL A 155 -26.20 -17.79 -39.09
N ALA A 156 -25.33 -18.46 -39.83
CA ALA A 156 -25.59 -18.86 -41.22
C ALA A 156 -25.59 -20.39 -41.31
N ILE A 157 -26.72 -20.90 -41.77
CA ILE A 157 -27.09 -22.29 -41.94
C ILE A 157 -26.33 -22.90 -43.13
N LEU A 158 -25.98 -24.18 -42.96
CA LEU A 158 -25.46 -25.15 -43.92
C LEU A 158 -25.90 -24.99 -45.39
N ALA A 159 -24.94 -25.17 -46.30
CA ALA A 159 -25.09 -25.90 -47.57
C ALA A 159 -23.75 -26.56 -47.93
#